data_AF-A0A973XWJ8-F1
#
_entry.id   AF-A0A973XWJ8-F1
#
_cell.length_a   1.000
_cell.length_b   1.000
_cell.length_c   1.000
_cell.angle_alpha   90.00
_cell.angle_beta   90.00
_cell.angle_gamma   90.00
#
_symmetry.space_group_name_H-M   'P 1'
#
loop_
_entity.id
_entity.type
_entity.pdbx_description
1 polymer ?
#
loop_
_entity_poly.entity_id
_entity_poly.type
_entity_poly.pdbx_seq_one_letter_code
_entity_poly.pdbx_strand_id
1 'polypeptide(L)'
;MTKATQSNPTPAQVTMTLAAIAATAATPRPSGETLQEQSLRAMRGVTAQLNDSTLATRGTWRLKWLALSPDNANLAYIAWNSDGSNQFAVAVRGTIDNPTDMMEDLDVGTVVPFTAGGSRDAAVSAGAMAAFTQVATARSITDMPVEQAPEGQPGAPDTVVPSGATFTQALAGLLAAVPSTPQPTVYVTGHSLGGCIATMLATYLQAQTWTVNKPQFALVTFAAPTAGLKSFADYVDSRPWSLNERHVNAYDLVPRAWSDLSTPKGWYPAPGPSANEEVKLLLTVIDLLRKANVYVQPSAPSTVNANYSMYDKELVNKTTSDFLGQVAFQHANSTYLTLLGAPVVSAGPVVTAVQPTAGKGGTQVIINGSGFGGDSVVDFGPIPCADFHVDSDRQITAVAPDGTGLVGVRVTTMLGTSPAVPLGQFAYDNGPAPVVVSAVAPRSGKAGTQVTITGSGFAPGATVWFKDKKADPVTVVSPTAITATVPSRLPDPNTVDVTVTVGVATSPTGPADEFTYAG
;
A
#
# COMPACT_ATOMS: atom_id res chain seq x y z
N MET A 1 -40.45 6.47 -0.44
CA MET A 1 -39.05 6.93 -0.40
C MET A 1 -38.48 6.72 -1.79
N THR A 2 -38.32 7.80 -2.55
CA THR A 2 -37.68 7.77 -3.86
C THR A 2 -36.22 7.39 -3.67
N LYS A 3 -35.81 6.22 -4.18
CA LYS A 3 -34.39 5.88 -4.35
C LYS A 3 -33.77 7.03 -5.14
N ALA A 4 -32.93 7.84 -4.50
CA ALA A 4 -32.11 8.79 -5.24
C ALA A 4 -31.35 7.97 -6.30
N THR A 5 -31.58 8.28 -7.57
CA THR A 5 -30.79 7.77 -8.68
C THR A 5 -29.34 8.11 -8.38
N GLN A 6 -28.53 7.12 -8.00
CA GLN A 6 -27.09 7.31 -7.87
C GLN A 6 -26.58 7.81 -9.23
N SER A 7 -25.94 8.97 -9.25
CA SER A 7 -25.25 9.48 -10.43
C SER A 7 -24.24 8.46 -10.93
N ASN A 8 -24.01 8.44 -12.25
CA ASN A 8 -22.94 7.61 -12.82
C ASN A 8 -21.59 8.00 -12.19
N PRO A 9 -20.75 7.02 -11.81
CA PRO A 9 -19.42 7.30 -11.30
C PRO A 9 -18.59 8.12 -12.30
N THR A 10 -17.79 9.06 -11.79
CA THR A 10 -16.86 9.85 -12.61
C THR A 10 -15.67 9.00 -13.07
N PRO A 11 -14.96 9.38 -14.15
CA PRO A 11 -13.72 8.70 -14.56
C PRO A 11 -12.70 8.60 -13.43
N ALA A 12 -12.55 9.65 -12.60
CA ALA A 12 -11.64 9.64 -11.46
C ALA A 12 -12.05 8.60 -10.39
N GLN A 13 -13.35 8.46 -10.09
CA GLN A 13 -13.84 7.45 -9.16
C GLN A 13 -13.57 6.03 -9.68
N VAL A 14 -13.89 5.76 -10.95
CA VAL A 14 -13.67 4.44 -11.57
C VAL A 14 -12.19 4.09 -11.63
N THR A 15 -11.34 5.00 -12.11
CA THR A 15 -9.91 4.76 -12.27
C THR A 15 -9.15 4.67 -10.94
N MET A 16 -9.58 5.39 -9.89
CA MET A 16 -9.03 5.20 -8.55
C MET A 16 -9.44 3.84 -7.97
N THR A 17 -10.69 3.41 -8.15
CA THR A 17 -11.12 2.05 -7.77
C THR A 17 -10.29 0.98 -8.47
N LEU A 18 -10.06 1.12 -9.77
CA LEU A 18 -9.23 0.19 -10.54
C LEU A 18 -7.77 0.17 -10.04
N ALA A 19 -7.19 1.34 -9.74
CA ALA A 19 -5.85 1.44 -9.15
C ALA A 19 -5.77 0.80 -7.76
N ALA A 20 -6.80 0.98 -6.92
CA ALA A 20 -6.87 0.36 -5.60
C ALA A 20 -7.01 -1.17 -5.66
N ILE A 21 -7.76 -1.71 -6.63
CA ILE A 21 -7.84 -3.16 -6.89
C ILE A 21 -6.47 -3.72 -7.30
N ALA A 22 -5.66 -2.97 -8.04
CA ALA A 22 -4.31 -3.44 -8.38
C ALA A 22 -3.45 -3.66 -7.13
N ALA A 23 -3.69 -2.91 -6.04
CA ALA A 23 -2.91 -2.98 -4.82
C ALA A 23 -3.18 -4.20 -3.93
N THR A 24 -4.38 -4.79 -4.00
CA THR A 24 -4.78 -5.94 -3.15
C THR A 24 -4.18 -7.26 -3.64
N ALA A 25 -3.92 -7.37 -4.95
CA ALA A 25 -3.61 -8.64 -5.59
C ALA A 25 -2.12 -9.04 -5.55
N ALA A 26 -1.22 -8.11 -5.26
CA ALA A 26 0.21 -8.42 -5.18
C ALA A 26 0.66 -8.39 -3.72
N THR A 27 0.57 -9.52 -3.04
CA THR A 27 1.08 -9.69 -1.68
C THR A 27 2.14 -10.78 -1.64
N PRO A 28 2.98 -10.81 -0.59
CA PRO A 28 3.93 -11.89 -0.38
C PRO A 28 3.27 -13.26 -0.51
N ARG A 29 4.03 -14.23 -1.00
CA ARG A 29 3.57 -15.61 -1.11
C ARG A 29 3.48 -16.23 0.29
N PRO A 30 2.34 -16.85 0.67
CA PRO A 30 2.31 -17.73 1.83
C PRO A 30 3.24 -18.93 1.60
N SER A 31 3.62 -19.61 2.68
CA SER A 31 4.62 -20.68 2.60
C SER A 31 4.12 -21.82 1.70
N GLY A 32 4.97 -22.24 0.76
CA GLY A 32 4.65 -23.31 -0.19
C GLY A 32 3.92 -22.85 -1.47
N GLU A 33 3.50 -21.59 -1.57
CA GLU A 33 2.85 -21.08 -2.80
C GLU A 33 3.86 -20.91 -3.96
N THR A 34 3.58 -21.54 -5.08
CA THR A 34 4.30 -21.35 -6.34
C THR A 34 3.96 -20.00 -6.99
N LEU A 35 4.81 -19.50 -7.90
CA LEU A 35 4.51 -18.27 -8.66
C LEU A 35 3.22 -18.39 -9.48
N GLN A 36 2.90 -19.60 -9.95
CA GLN A 36 1.68 -19.88 -10.69
C GLN A 36 0.44 -19.77 -9.80
N GLU A 37 0.48 -20.37 -8.60
CA GLU A 37 -0.62 -20.28 -7.62
C GLU A 37 -0.82 -18.84 -7.14
N GLN A 38 0.26 -18.09 -6.92
CA GLN A 38 0.18 -16.67 -6.59
C GLN A 38 -0.50 -15.87 -7.70
N SER A 39 -0.14 -16.10 -8.96
CA SER A 39 -0.75 -15.43 -10.10
C SER A 39 -2.25 -15.72 -10.19
N LEU A 40 -2.63 -16.99 -9.99
CA LEU A 40 -4.04 -17.40 -9.94
C LEU A 40 -4.79 -16.77 -8.77
N ARG A 41 -4.16 -16.68 -7.59
CA ARG A 41 -4.72 -16.03 -6.41
C ARG A 41 -4.96 -14.54 -6.65
N ALA A 42 -3.97 -13.84 -7.21
CA ALA A 42 -4.05 -12.44 -7.62
C ALA A 42 -5.20 -12.23 -8.63
N MET A 43 -5.30 -13.09 -9.64
CA MET A 43 -6.39 -13.03 -10.62
C MET A 43 -7.76 -13.21 -9.99
N ARG A 44 -7.94 -14.21 -9.10
CA ARG A 44 -9.20 -14.40 -8.36
C ARG A 44 -9.58 -13.17 -7.53
N GLY A 45 -8.61 -12.57 -6.84
CA GLY A 45 -8.82 -11.36 -6.04
C GLY A 45 -9.25 -10.16 -6.89
N VAL A 46 -8.52 -9.85 -7.96
CA VAL A 46 -8.86 -8.76 -8.89
C VAL A 46 -10.24 -8.98 -9.49
N THR A 47 -10.53 -10.19 -9.98
CA THR A 47 -11.84 -10.55 -10.52
C THR A 47 -12.96 -10.32 -9.53
N ALA A 48 -12.81 -10.84 -8.30
CA ALA A 48 -13.85 -10.73 -7.29
C ALA A 48 -14.21 -9.26 -7.03
N GLN A 49 -13.20 -8.40 -7.00
CA GLN A 49 -13.39 -6.95 -6.80
C GLN A 49 -13.95 -6.26 -8.05
N LEU A 50 -13.51 -6.61 -9.26
CA LEU A 50 -14.07 -6.05 -10.49
C LEU A 50 -15.56 -6.39 -10.67
N ASN A 51 -15.98 -7.56 -10.17
CA ASN A 51 -17.37 -8.04 -10.18
C ASN A 51 -18.23 -7.47 -9.04
N ASP A 52 -17.64 -6.77 -8.06
CA ASP A 52 -18.39 -6.15 -6.98
C ASP A 52 -19.21 -4.95 -7.48
N SER A 53 -20.52 -5.15 -7.57
CA SER A 53 -21.48 -4.13 -8.03
C SER A 53 -21.59 -2.90 -7.12
N THR A 54 -21.08 -2.97 -5.89
CA THR A 54 -21.11 -1.86 -4.93
C THR A 54 -20.00 -0.85 -5.16
N LEU A 55 -18.92 -1.23 -5.85
CA LEU A 55 -17.79 -0.36 -6.17
C LEU A 55 -18.11 0.60 -7.34
N ALA A 56 -17.24 1.59 -7.57
CA ALA A 56 -17.39 2.52 -8.70
C ALA A 56 -17.34 1.82 -10.07
N THR A 57 -16.73 0.63 -10.15
CA THR A 57 -16.73 -0.24 -11.34
C THR A 57 -18.09 -0.89 -11.63
N ARG A 58 -19.05 -0.84 -10.70
CA ARG A 58 -20.42 -1.35 -10.87
C ARG A 58 -20.54 -2.82 -11.29
N GLY A 59 -19.49 -3.63 -11.12
CA GLY A 59 -19.50 -5.02 -11.56
C GLY A 59 -19.50 -5.19 -13.08
N THR A 60 -19.17 -4.16 -13.87
CA THR A 60 -19.15 -4.23 -15.35
C THR A 60 -17.76 -4.46 -15.94
N TRP A 61 -16.71 -4.38 -15.13
CA TRP A 61 -15.35 -4.57 -15.59
C TRP A 61 -14.93 -6.04 -15.49
N ARG A 62 -14.18 -6.54 -16.47
CA ARG A 62 -13.70 -7.93 -16.54
C ARG A 62 -12.20 -7.96 -16.73
N LEU A 63 -11.52 -8.77 -15.94
CA LEU A 63 -10.07 -8.99 -16.07
C LEU A 63 -9.78 -9.71 -17.40
N LYS A 64 -8.78 -9.23 -18.14
CA LYS A 64 -8.39 -9.79 -19.45
C LYS A 64 -6.91 -10.15 -19.56
N TRP A 65 -6.08 -9.57 -18.70
CA TRP A 65 -4.66 -9.88 -18.60
C TRP A 65 -4.13 -9.42 -17.25
N LEU A 66 -3.20 -10.16 -16.66
CA LEU A 66 -2.51 -9.78 -15.44
C LEU A 66 -1.07 -10.31 -15.49
N ALA A 67 -0.14 -9.50 -15.02
CA ALA A 67 1.23 -9.93 -14.77
C ALA A 67 1.78 -9.33 -13.48
N LEU A 68 2.67 -10.11 -12.86
CA LEU A 68 3.44 -9.74 -11.69
C LEU A 68 4.91 -9.59 -12.11
N SER A 69 5.63 -8.62 -11.56
CA SER A 69 7.09 -8.61 -11.66
C SER A 69 7.67 -9.84 -10.94
N PRO A 70 8.88 -10.31 -11.28
CA PRO A 70 9.45 -11.53 -10.70
C PRO A 70 9.56 -11.56 -9.16
N ASP A 71 9.73 -10.38 -8.56
CA ASP A 71 9.76 -10.15 -7.11
C ASP A 71 8.38 -9.79 -6.52
N ASN A 72 7.35 -9.67 -7.36
CA ASN A 72 6.01 -9.15 -7.05
C ASN A 72 6.00 -7.71 -6.50
N ALA A 73 7.09 -6.95 -6.72
CA ALA A 73 7.13 -5.54 -6.38
C ALA A 73 6.07 -4.74 -7.17
N ASN A 74 5.84 -5.10 -8.44
CA ASN A 74 4.94 -4.44 -9.36
C ASN A 74 3.87 -5.39 -9.90
N LEU A 75 2.67 -4.86 -10.15
CA LEU A 75 1.56 -5.56 -10.81
C LEU A 75 0.97 -4.67 -11.89
N ALA A 76 0.62 -5.26 -13.02
CA ALA A 76 -0.24 -4.61 -14.00
C ALA A 76 -1.34 -5.55 -14.45
N TYR A 77 -2.53 -4.99 -14.72
CA TYR A 77 -3.62 -5.72 -15.34
C TYR A 77 -4.33 -4.92 -16.41
N ILE A 78 -4.96 -5.62 -17.35
CA ILE A 78 -5.89 -5.06 -18.33
C ILE A 78 -7.30 -5.52 -17.97
N ALA A 79 -8.23 -4.58 -17.84
CA ALA A 79 -9.65 -4.86 -17.70
C ALA A 79 -10.45 -4.23 -18.85
N TRP A 80 -11.56 -4.88 -19.22
CA TRP A 80 -12.50 -4.42 -20.25
C TRP A 80 -13.86 -4.14 -19.61
N ASN A 81 -14.51 -3.05 -19.99
CA ASN A 81 -15.84 -2.68 -19.50
C ASN A 81 -16.94 -3.27 -20.41
N SER A 82 -17.83 -4.06 -19.82
CA SER A 82 -18.88 -4.81 -20.50
C SER A 82 -20.17 -4.02 -20.72
N ASP A 83 -20.22 -2.73 -20.42
CA ASP A 83 -21.40 -1.87 -20.54
C ASP A 83 -21.65 -1.32 -21.95
N GLY A 84 -20.84 -1.73 -22.93
CA GLY A 84 -20.92 -1.26 -24.32
C GLY A 84 -20.17 0.05 -24.59
N SER A 85 -19.49 0.63 -23.60
CA SER A 85 -18.68 1.85 -23.75
C SER A 85 -17.39 1.66 -24.58
N ASN A 86 -17.01 0.41 -24.84
CA ASN A 86 -15.75 0.02 -25.49
C ASN A 86 -14.52 0.56 -24.75
N GLN A 87 -14.59 0.59 -23.41
CA GLN A 87 -13.52 1.05 -22.55
C GLN A 87 -12.65 -0.10 -22.07
N PHE A 88 -11.36 0.19 -21.98
CA PHE A 88 -10.35 -0.64 -21.36
C PHE A 88 -9.65 0.16 -20.28
N ALA A 89 -9.12 -0.53 -19.28
CA ALA A 89 -8.28 0.05 -18.27
C ALA A 89 -7.00 -0.76 -18.11
N VAL A 90 -5.92 -0.03 -17.94
CA VAL A 90 -4.58 -0.51 -17.64
C VAL A 90 -4.27 0.04 -16.26
N ALA A 91 -4.38 -0.82 -15.26
CA ALA A 91 -4.13 -0.44 -13.88
C ALA A 91 -2.78 -0.97 -13.45
N VAL A 92 -1.97 -0.09 -12.87
CA VAL A 92 -0.60 -0.39 -12.43
C VAL A 92 -0.45 -0.10 -10.94
N ARG A 93 0.22 -1.02 -10.25
CA ARG A 93 0.66 -0.91 -8.86
C ARG A 93 2.18 -1.01 -8.82
N GLY A 94 2.81 -0.16 -8.02
CA GLY A 94 4.22 -0.32 -7.61
C GLY A 94 4.39 -0.73 -6.14
N THR A 95 5.63 -0.88 -5.66
CA THR A 95 6.02 -1.44 -4.34
C THR A 95 5.15 -0.96 -3.14
N ILE A 96 4.85 -1.87 -2.18
CA ILE A 96 3.96 -1.64 -1.02
C ILE A 96 4.70 -1.12 0.23
N ASP A 97 6.02 -1.23 0.31
CA ASP A 97 6.67 -1.45 1.61
C ASP A 97 6.70 -0.23 2.57
N ASN A 98 6.91 1.00 2.07
CA ASN A 98 6.74 2.25 2.82
C ASN A 98 6.93 3.44 1.86
N PRO A 99 6.32 4.63 2.07
CA PRO A 99 6.70 5.84 1.34
C PRO A 99 8.21 6.15 1.36
N THR A 100 8.92 5.76 2.42
CA THR A 100 10.37 5.94 2.56
C THR A 100 11.14 4.99 1.63
N ASP A 101 10.79 3.70 1.62
CA ASP A 101 11.41 2.70 0.74
C ASP A 101 11.16 3.04 -0.74
N MET A 102 9.94 3.48 -1.07
CA MET A 102 9.62 3.97 -2.42
C MET A 102 10.47 5.19 -2.82
N MET A 103 10.80 6.08 -1.88
CA MET A 103 11.66 7.23 -2.15
C MET A 103 13.12 6.83 -2.38
N GLU A 104 13.59 5.75 -1.79
CA GLU A 104 14.92 5.20 -2.06
C GLU A 104 14.95 4.43 -3.40
N ASP A 105 13.88 3.69 -3.71
CA ASP A 105 13.76 2.84 -4.91
C ASP A 105 13.75 3.60 -6.24
N LEU A 106 13.46 4.90 -6.24
CA LEU A 106 13.34 5.69 -7.46
C LEU A 106 14.67 6.11 -8.10
N ASP A 107 15.83 5.82 -7.46
CA ASP A 107 17.19 6.21 -7.89
C ASP A 107 17.20 7.55 -8.65
N VAL A 108 16.84 8.61 -7.91
CA VAL A 108 16.64 9.94 -8.49
C VAL A 108 17.92 10.73 -8.67
N GLY A 109 19.04 10.19 -8.20
CA GLY A 109 20.36 10.74 -8.43
C GLY A 109 20.86 10.51 -9.85
N THR A 110 20.32 9.50 -10.54
CA THR A 110 20.71 9.11 -11.90
C THR A 110 19.57 9.38 -12.87
N VAL A 111 19.84 10.08 -13.97
CA VAL A 111 18.87 10.39 -15.02
C VAL A 111 19.22 9.63 -16.29
N VAL A 112 18.21 9.03 -16.93
CA VAL A 112 18.35 8.24 -18.16
C VAL A 112 17.37 8.70 -19.25
N PRO A 113 17.72 8.56 -20.54
CA PRO A 113 16.79 8.86 -21.64
C PRO A 113 15.57 7.93 -21.64
N PHE A 114 14.37 8.48 -21.87
CA PHE A 114 13.13 7.72 -22.04
C PHE A 114 12.72 7.64 -23.52
N THR A 115 13.48 6.86 -24.29
CA THR A 115 13.26 6.69 -25.73
C THR A 115 12.12 5.73 -26.07
N ALA A 116 11.79 4.81 -25.15
CA ALA A 116 10.69 3.87 -25.30
C ALA A 116 9.33 4.58 -25.50
N GLY A 117 9.17 5.75 -24.90
CA GLY A 117 8.02 6.63 -25.10
C GLY A 117 7.92 7.24 -26.49
N GLY A 118 8.90 7.07 -27.38
CA GLY A 118 8.92 7.71 -28.71
C GLY A 118 9.46 9.15 -28.71
N SER A 119 9.98 9.63 -27.58
CA SER A 119 10.70 10.90 -27.48
C SER A 119 12.22 10.68 -27.65
N ARG A 120 12.92 11.66 -28.21
CA ARG A 120 14.40 11.67 -28.23
C ARG A 120 15.02 12.45 -27.08
N ASP A 121 14.23 13.32 -26.45
CA ASP A 121 14.71 14.33 -25.50
C ASP A 121 14.16 14.13 -24.08
N ALA A 122 13.13 13.28 -23.92
CA ALA A 122 12.54 13.00 -22.62
C ALA A 122 13.53 12.23 -21.73
N ALA A 123 13.66 12.66 -20.48
CA ALA A 123 14.57 12.07 -19.51
C ALA A 123 13.87 11.84 -18.15
N VAL A 124 14.12 10.67 -17.56
CA VAL A 124 13.47 10.16 -16.34
C VAL A 124 14.52 9.68 -15.33
N SER A 125 14.13 9.46 -14.08
CA SER A 125 15.04 8.84 -13.12
C SER A 125 15.34 7.38 -13.51
N ALA A 126 16.51 6.88 -13.12
CA ALA A 126 16.89 5.50 -13.39
C ALA A 126 15.95 4.50 -12.70
N GLY A 127 15.50 4.79 -11.47
CA GLY A 127 14.55 3.92 -10.77
C GLY A 127 13.14 3.96 -11.38
N ALA A 128 12.66 5.12 -11.85
CA ALA A 128 11.41 5.20 -12.60
C ALA A 128 11.49 4.39 -13.90
N MET A 129 12.61 4.46 -14.62
CA MET A 129 12.87 3.63 -15.79
C MET A 129 12.89 2.13 -15.46
N ALA A 130 13.53 1.73 -14.36
CA ALA A 130 13.58 0.34 -13.93
C ALA A 130 12.17 -0.19 -13.63
N ALA A 131 11.39 0.54 -12.83
CA ALA A 131 10.01 0.18 -12.50
C ALA A 131 9.11 0.12 -13.75
N PHE A 132 9.22 1.09 -14.65
CA PHE A 132 8.53 1.06 -15.95
C PHE A 132 8.92 -0.16 -16.77
N THR A 133 10.21 -0.48 -16.86
CA THR A 133 10.71 -1.58 -17.69
C THR A 133 10.19 -2.93 -17.19
N GLN A 134 10.16 -3.13 -15.87
CA GLN A 134 9.57 -4.32 -15.26
C GLN A 134 8.11 -4.52 -15.70
N VAL A 135 7.29 -3.45 -15.66
CA VAL A 135 5.89 -3.53 -16.08
C VAL A 135 5.73 -3.67 -17.60
N ALA A 136 6.46 -2.88 -18.40
CA ALA A 136 6.34 -2.88 -19.85
C ALA A 136 6.80 -4.21 -20.50
N THR A 137 7.70 -4.93 -19.84
CA THR A 137 8.21 -6.24 -20.27
C THR A 137 7.56 -7.43 -19.55
N ALA A 138 6.65 -7.16 -18.61
CA ALA A 138 5.93 -8.20 -17.89
C ALA A 138 5.13 -9.09 -18.84
N ARG A 139 4.99 -10.36 -18.45
CA ARG A 139 4.29 -11.39 -19.21
C ARG A 139 3.29 -12.08 -18.30
N SER A 140 2.13 -12.43 -18.85
CA SER A 140 1.18 -13.29 -18.15
C SER A 140 1.85 -14.63 -17.83
N ILE A 141 1.69 -15.10 -16.59
CA ILE A 141 2.29 -16.37 -16.12
C ILE A 141 1.35 -17.55 -16.38
N THR A 142 0.04 -17.29 -16.40
CA THR A 142 -1.00 -18.27 -16.64
C THR A 142 -1.91 -17.82 -17.77
N ASP A 143 -2.47 -18.77 -18.50
CA ASP A 143 -3.65 -18.48 -19.32
C ASP A 143 -4.72 -17.91 -18.38
N MET A 144 -5.33 -16.80 -18.80
CA MET A 144 -6.52 -16.32 -18.12
C MET A 144 -7.58 -17.43 -18.25
N PRO A 145 -8.08 -18.01 -17.14
CA PRO A 145 -9.27 -18.84 -17.22
C PRO A 145 -10.32 -18.05 -17.98
N VAL A 146 -11.10 -18.74 -18.84
CA VAL A 146 -12.31 -18.17 -19.42
C VAL A 146 -13.25 -17.93 -18.24
N GLU A 147 -13.07 -16.80 -17.59
CA GLU A 147 -13.88 -16.41 -16.47
C GLU A 147 -15.30 -16.33 -16.98
N GLN A 148 -16.18 -17.04 -16.27
CA GLN A 148 -17.58 -17.29 -16.58
C GLN A 148 -18.31 -15.99 -16.93
N ALA A 149 -18.12 -15.52 -18.16
CA ALA A 149 -19.02 -14.62 -18.82
C ALA A 149 -20.38 -15.32 -18.74
N PRO A 150 -21.46 -14.64 -18.31
CA PRO A 150 -22.76 -15.09 -18.74
C PRO A 150 -22.64 -15.25 -20.26
N GLU A 151 -22.76 -16.48 -20.75
CA GLU A 151 -22.61 -16.78 -22.16
C GLU A 151 -23.43 -15.76 -22.97
N GLY A 152 -22.80 -15.07 -23.92
CA GLY A 152 -23.49 -14.21 -24.88
C GLY A 152 -23.71 -12.73 -24.51
N GLN A 153 -22.81 -12.07 -23.78
CA GLN A 153 -22.83 -10.59 -23.74
C GLN A 153 -22.35 -9.98 -25.07
N PRO A 154 -23.17 -9.18 -25.78
CA PRO A 154 -22.75 -8.55 -27.04
C PRO A 154 -21.51 -7.67 -26.86
N GLY A 155 -20.48 -7.89 -27.68
CA GLY A 155 -19.27 -7.06 -27.70
C GLY A 155 -18.14 -7.49 -26.75
N ALA A 156 -18.28 -8.63 -26.05
CA ALA A 156 -17.16 -9.20 -25.30
C ALA A 156 -16.02 -9.61 -26.24
N PRO A 157 -14.75 -9.28 -25.93
CA PRO A 157 -13.63 -9.78 -26.70
C PRO A 157 -13.50 -11.29 -26.45
N ASP A 158 -13.96 -12.09 -27.42
CA ASP A 158 -13.78 -13.54 -27.50
C ASP A 158 -12.32 -13.83 -27.92
N THR A 159 -11.38 -13.52 -27.05
CA THR A 159 -9.97 -13.80 -27.27
C THR A 159 -9.34 -14.28 -25.98
N VAL A 160 -8.83 -15.51 -26.02
CA VAL A 160 -7.93 -16.03 -25.00
C VAL A 160 -6.59 -15.33 -25.19
N VAL A 161 -6.20 -14.51 -24.21
CA VAL A 161 -4.85 -13.94 -24.20
C VAL A 161 -3.89 -15.04 -23.77
N PRO A 162 -2.95 -15.47 -24.64
CA PRO A 162 -2.10 -16.61 -24.33
C PRO A 162 -1.16 -16.30 -23.17
N SER A 163 -0.81 -17.33 -22.40
CA SER A 163 0.28 -17.27 -21.44
C SER A 163 1.56 -16.79 -22.13
N GLY A 164 2.35 -15.97 -21.44
CA GLY A 164 3.58 -15.38 -21.95
C GLY A 164 3.37 -14.13 -22.82
N ALA A 165 2.15 -13.70 -23.10
CA ALA A 165 1.88 -12.47 -23.84
C ALA A 165 2.40 -11.24 -23.08
N THR A 166 3.12 -10.36 -23.79
CA THR A 166 3.46 -9.05 -23.23
C THR A 166 2.21 -8.19 -23.11
N PHE A 167 2.32 -7.14 -22.30
CA PHE A 167 1.31 -6.11 -22.17
C PHE A 167 0.75 -5.61 -23.52
N THR A 168 1.64 -5.25 -24.45
CA THR A 168 1.25 -4.69 -25.76
C THR A 168 0.60 -5.72 -26.68
N GLN A 169 1.08 -6.97 -26.65
CA GLN A 169 0.49 -8.08 -27.42
C GLN A 169 -0.93 -8.40 -26.94
N ALA A 170 -1.11 -8.46 -25.61
CA ALA A 170 -2.41 -8.67 -24.99
C ALA A 170 -3.40 -7.57 -25.38
N LEU A 171 -3.02 -6.29 -25.22
CA LEU A 171 -3.87 -5.17 -25.57
C LEU A 171 -4.22 -5.14 -27.07
N ALA A 172 -3.27 -5.43 -27.96
CA ALA A 172 -3.51 -5.47 -29.40
C ALA A 172 -4.52 -6.57 -29.79
N GLY A 173 -4.40 -7.76 -29.20
CA GLY A 173 -5.36 -8.85 -29.40
C GLY A 173 -6.76 -8.49 -28.93
N LEU A 174 -6.87 -7.89 -27.74
CA LEU A 174 -8.15 -7.46 -27.18
C LEU A 174 -8.82 -6.35 -28.01
N LEU A 175 -8.04 -5.37 -28.49
CA LEU A 175 -8.55 -4.30 -29.35
C LEU A 175 -9.04 -4.84 -30.70
N ALA A 176 -8.38 -5.86 -31.26
CA ALA A 176 -8.84 -6.50 -32.48
C ALA A 176 -10.16 -7.27 -32.33
N ALA A 177 -10.50 -7.66 -31.10
CA ALA A 177 -11.68 -8.47 -30.79
C ALA A 177 -12.93 -7.67 -30.41
N VAL A 178 -12.85 -6.34 -30.29
CA VAL A 178 -13.98 -5.46 -29.97
C VAL A 178 -14.52 -4.71 -31.19
N PRO A 179 -15.75 -4.17 -31.14
CA PRO A 179 -16.28 -3.31 -32.19
C PRO A 179 -15.40 -2.06 -32.42
N SER A 180 -15.46 -1.50 -33.63
CA SER A 180 -14.78 -0.24 -33.96
C SER A 180 -15.54 1.01 -33.47
N THR A 181 -16.82 0.85 -33.10
CA THR A 181 -17.71 1.94 -32.67
C THR A 181 -18.45 1.53 -31.38
N PRO A 182 -18.42 2.36 -30.31
CA PRO A 182 -17.65 3.60 -30.17
C PRO A 182 -16.13 3.33 -30.28
N GLN A 183 -15.33 4.34 -30.64
CA GLN A 183 -13.87 4.17 -30.73
C GLN A 183 -13.33 3.70 -29.36
N PRO A 184 -12.49 2.64 -29.29
CA PRO A 184 -12.00 2.16 -28.02
C PRO A 184 -11.24 3.25 -27.25
N THR A 185 -11.46 3.32 -25.94
CA THR A 185 -10.69 4.18 -25.03
C THR A 185 -9.93 3.34 -24.03
N VAL A 186 -8.62 3.56 -23.93
CA VAL A 186 -7.75 2.89 -22.96
C VAL A 186 -7.38 3.89 -21.86
N TYR A 187 -7.95 3.69 -20.68
CA TYR A 187 -7.52 4.39 -19.47
C TYR A 187 -6.23 3.76 -18.96
N VAL A 188 -5.24 4.58 -18.63
CA VAL A 188 -4.00 4.15 -17.96
C VAL A 188 -3.99 4.83 -16.60
N THR A 189 -3.97 4.02 -15.54
CA THR A 189 -4.14 4.48 -14.17
C THR A 189 -3.21 3.77 -13.20
N GLY A 190 -2.94 4.44 -12.09
CA GLY A 190 -2.18 3.89 -10.98
C GLY A 190 -2.13 4.88 -9.83
N HIS A 191 -1.88 4.34 -8.65
CA HIS A 191 -1.67 5.10 -7.42
C HIS A 191 -0.19 5.01 -7.00
N SER A 192 0.36 6.06 -6.38
CA SER A 192 1.73 6.07 -5.86
C SER A 192 2.76 5.78 -6.96
N LEU A 193 3.75 4.90 -6.74
CA LEU A 193 4.66 4.42 -7.77
C LEU A 193 3.92 3.86 -8.99
N GLY A 194 2.76 3.23 -8.80
CA GLY A 194 1.90 2.81 -9.91
C GLY A 194 1.44 3.96 -10.80
N GLY A 195 1.16 5.14 -10.22
CA GLY A 195 0.83 6.36 -10.96
C GLY A 195 2.04 6.95 -11.71
N CYS A 196 3.24 6.85 -11.13
CA CYS A 196 4.49 7.18 -11.81
C CYS A 196 4.71 6.28 -13.04
N ILE A 197 4.58 4.95 -12.86
CA ILE A 197 4.69 3.98 -13.96
C ILE A 197 3.59 4.21 -15.00
N ALA A 198 2.34 4.47 -14.60
CA ALA A 198 1.22 4.74 -15.50
C ALA A 198 1.50 5.94 -16.42
N THR A 199 2.13 6.99 -15.90
CA THR A 199 2.54 8.17 -16.68
C THR A 199 3.52 7.80 -17.80
N MET A 200 4.51 6.97 -17.49
CA MET A 200 5.49 6.48 -18.48
C MET A 200 4.84 5.47 -19.44
N LEU A 201 4.03 4.55 -18.93
CA LEU A 201 3.37 3.50 -19.70
C LEU A 201 2.40 4.09 -20.73
N ALA A 202 1.62 5.11 -20.37
CA ALA A 202 0.66 5.73 -21.27
C ALA A 202 1.34 6.34 -22.50
N THR A 203 2.47 7.03 -22.32
CA THR A 203 3.23 7.59 -23.43
C THR A 203 3.92 6.50 -24.28
N TYR A 204 4.45 5.45 -23.64
CA TYR A 204 4.94 4.25 -24.32
C TYR A 204 3.87 3.61 -25.21
N LEU A 205 2.63 3.48 -24.72
CA LEU A 205 1.53 2.90 -25.49
C LEU A 205 1.11 3.76 -26.67
N GLN A 206 1.09 5.08 -26.52
CA GLN A 206 0.84 5.99 -27.64
C GLN A 206 1.92 5.94 -28.72
N ALA A 207 3.15 5.56 -28.37
CA ALA A 207 4.25 5.40 -29.33
C ALA A 207 4.19 4.09 -30.11
N GLN A 208 3.38 3.12 -29.67
CA GLN A 208 3.19 1.86 -30.37
C GLN A 208 2.33 2.04 -31.63
N THR A 209 2.47 1.10 -32.56
CA THR A 209 1.64 1.07 -33.78
C THR A 209 0.40 0.23 -33.53
N TRP A 210 -0.78 0.86 -33.60
CA TRP A 210 -2.09 0.22 -33.47
C TRP A 210 -2.81 0.22 -34.82
N THR A 211 -2.81 -0.92 -35.50
CA THR A 211 -3.34 -1.06 -36.88
C THR A 211 -4.83 -1.38 -36.92
N VAL A 212 -5.37 -2.04 -35.91
CA VAL A 212 -6.80 -2.41 -35.78
C VAL A 212 -7.40 -1.66 -34.60
N ASN A 213 -8.60 -1.08 -34.80
CA ASN A 213 -9.36 -0.37 -33.77
C ASN A 213 -8.49 0.58 -32.92
N LYS A 214 -7.75 1.48 -33.59
CA LYS A 214 -6.80 2.39 -32.95
C LYS A 214 -7.46 3.11 -31.76
N PRO A 215 -6.97 2.90 -30.52
CA PRO A 215 -7.61 3.44 -29.34
C PRO A 215 -7.29 4.93 -29.14
N GLN A 216 -8.15 5.62 -28.39
CA GLN A 216 -7.80 6.84 -27.69
C GLN A 216 -7.20 6.48 -26.32
N PHE A 217 -6.28 7.30 -25.81
CA PHE A 217 -5.67 7.08 -24.50
C PHE A 217 -6.06 8.17 -23.52
N ALA A 218 -6.48 7.73 -22.34
CA ALA A 218 -6.77 8.56 -21.18
C ALA A 218 -5.75 8.26 -20.08
N LEU A 219 -5.10 9.28 -19.53
CA LEU A 219 -4.19 9.15 -18.40
C LEU A 219 -4.87 9.73 -17.15
N VAL A 220 -5.06 8.91 -16.12
CA VAL A 220 -5.60 9.35 -14.83
C VAL A 220 -4.74 8.78 -13.73
N THR A 221 -4.01 9.63 -13.01
CA THR A 221 -3.04 9.18 -11.99
C THR A 221 -3.37 9.75 -10.62
N PHE A 222 -2.99 9.01 -9.58
CA PHE A 222 -3.26 9.36 -8.19
C PHE A 222 -1.96 9.28 -7.41
N ALA A 223 -1.73 10.27 -6.54
CA ALA A 223 -0.63 10.24 -5.59
C ALA A 223 0.78 10.00 -6.21
N ALA A 224 0.97 10.29 -7.50
CA ALA A 224 2.16 9.87 -8.23
C ALA A 224 3.36 10.79 -7.93
N PRO A 225 4.54 10.25 -7.55
CA PRO A 225 5.78 11.03 -7.53
C PRO A 225 6.22 11.39 -8.96
N THR A 226 7.13 12.34 -9.10
CA THR A 226 7.65 12.77 -10.40
C THR A 226 8.53 11.67 -11.03
N ALA A 227 8.21 11.26 -12.26
CA ALA A 227 9.02 10.29 -13.00
C ALA A 227 10.30 10.90 -13.59
N GLY A 228 10.29 12.19 -13.95
CA GLY A 228 11.37 12.75 -14.76
C GLY A 228 11.52 14.26 -14.73
N LEU A 229 12.41 14.73 -15.58
CA LEU A 229 12.76 16.14 -15.73
C LEU A 229 11.68 16.89 -16.52
N LYS A 230 11.85 18.21 -16.64
CA LYS A 230 10.98 19.06 -17.47
C LYS A 230 10.79 18.52 -18.90
N SER A 231 11.84 17.95 -19.52
CA SER A 231 11.73 17.40 -20.87
C SER A 231 10.76 16.22 -20.97
N PHE A 232 10.62 15.42 -19.91
CA PHE A 232 9.61 14.37 -19.84
C PHE A 232 8.22 14.94 -19.51
N ALA A 233 8.12 15.89 -18.58
CA ALA A 233 6.85 16.53 -18.24
C ALA A 233 6.21 17.24 -19.46
N ASP A 234 6.99 18.06 -20.16
CA ASP A 234 6.55 18.73 -21.40
C ASP A 234 6.15 17.70 -22.47
N TYR A 235 6.88 16.58 -22.55
CA TYR A 235 6.56 15.52 -23.49
C TYR A 235 5.21 14.87 -23.20
N VAL A 236 4.94 14.51 -21.94
CA VAL A 236 3.64 13.99 -21.49
C VAL A 236 2.52 14.99 -21.81
N ASP A 237 2.72 16.27 -21.50
CA ASP A 237 1.70 17.31 -21.71
C ASP A 237 1.43 17.59 -23.19
N SER A 238 2.39 17.33 -24.08
CA SER A 238 2.24 17.51 -25.54
C SER A 238 1.42 16.41 -26.23
N ARG A 239 1.13 15.30 -25.54
CA ARG A 239 0.51 14.12 -26.14
C ARG A 239 -1.00 14.31 -26.40
N PRO A 240 -1.57 13.66 -27.43
CA PRO A 240 -3.00 13.72 -27.73
C PRO A 240 -3.80 12.81 -26.78
N TRP A 241 -4.17 13.32 -25.62
CA TRP A 241 -5.00 12.61 -24.63
C TRP A 241 -6.49 12.81 -24.90
N SER A 242 -7.31 11.77 -24.69
CA SER A 242 -8.76 11.94 -24.56
C SER A 242 -9.15 12.47 -23.17
N LEU A 243 -8.32 12.18 -22.16
CA LEU A 243 -8.38 12.71 -20.81
C LEU A 243 -6.97 12.68 -20.21
N ASN A 244 -6.57 13.73 -19.50
CA ASN A 244 -5.30 13.79 -18.79
C ASN A 244 -5.49 14.47 -17.43
N GLU A 245 -5.59 13.68 -16.37
CA GLU A 245 -5.85 14.14 -15.02
C GLU A 245 -4.81 13.59 -14.04
N ARG A 246 -4.30 14.47 -13.17
CA ARG A 246 -3.41 14.10 -12.07
C ARG A 246 -4.03 14.51 -10.75
N HIS A 247 -4.53 13.53 -9.99
CA HIS A 247 -5.21 13.77 -8.73
C HIS A 247 -4.23 13.69 -7.56
N VAL A 248 -4.22 14.73 -6.72
CA VAL A 248 -3.34 14.83 -5.55
C VAL A 248 -4.11 15.25 -4.31
N ASN A 249 -3.73 14.71 -3.17
CA ASN A 249 -4.11 15.23 -1.86
C ASN A 249 -3.09 16.31 -1.46
N ALA A 250 -3.55 17.51 -1.05
CA ALA A 250 -2.66 18.61 -0.71
C ALA A 250 -1.69 18.30 0.45
N TYR A 251 -2.06 17.31 1.28
CA TYR A 251 -1.30 16.85 2.45
C TYR A 251 -0.60 15.51 2.24
N ASP A 252 -0.62 14.96 1.02
CA ASP A 252 0.14 13.76 0.68
C ASP A 252 1.56 14.13 0.23
N LEU A 253 2.56 13.59 0.94
CA LEU A 253 3.98 13.82 0.72
C LEU A 253 4.44 13.34 -0.66
N VAL A 254 3.90 12.22 -1.12
CA VAL A 254 4.47 11.46 -2.23
C VAL A 254 4.42 12.23 -3.56
N PRO A 255 3.31 12.88 -3.96
CA PRO A 255 3.28 13.70 -5.18
C PRO A 255 4.28 14.84 -5.23
N ARG A 256 4.83 15.25 -4.08
CA ARG A 256 5.81 16.33 -4.05
C ARG A 256 7.22 15.85 -4.31
N ALA A 257 7.52 14.58 -4.01
CA ALA A 257 8.78 13.98 -4.41
C ALA A 257 8.84 13.92 -5.94
N TRP A 258 9.82 14.50 -6.62
CA TRP A 258 11.07 15.15 -6.17
C TRP A 258 11.12 16.64 -6.50
N SER A 259 9.97 17.21 -6.83
CA SER A 259 9.81 18.61 -7.20
C SER A 259 9.82 19.57 -5.99
N ASP A 260 9.34 19.14 -4.80
CA ASP A 260 9.23 19.99 -3.61
C ASP A 260 9.16 19.21 -2.29
N LEU A 261 10.32 18.93 -1.69
CA LEU A 261 10.39 18.38 -0.32
C LEU A 261 10.61 19.45 0.76
N SER A 262 10.53 20.73 0.40
CA SER A 262 10.70 21.85 1.32
C SER A 262 9.41 22.18 2.06
N THR A 263 8.29 22.24 1.34
CA THR A 263 6.96 22.53 1.90
C THR A 263 6.56 21.56 3.02
N PRO A 264 6.76 20.24 2.88
CA PRO A 264 6.37 19.27 3.91
C PRO A 264 6.99 19.45 5.30
N LYS A 265 8.09 20.21 5.41
CA LYS A 265 8.78 20.44 6.68
C LYS A 265 7.98 21.26 7.70
N GLY A 266 6.84 21.85 7.31
CA GLY A 266 6.00 22.65 8.21
C GLY A 266 4.50 22.48 8.04
N TRP A 267 4.04 21.46 7.32
CA TRP A 267 2.74 21.52 6.64
C TRP A 267 1.55 20.78 7.24
N TYR A 268 1.69 19.91 8.23
CA TYR A 268 0.49 19.39 8.87
C TYR A 268 -0.02 20.47 9.83
N PRO A 269 -1.13 21.15 9.52
CA PRO A 269 -1.66 22.16 10.39
C PRO A 269 -2.16 21.49 11.68
N ALA A 270 -2.21 22.25 12.77
CA ALA A 270 -2.88 21.78 13.98
C ALA A 270 -4.32 21.34 13.64
N PRO A 271 -4.78 20.18 14.14
CA PRO A 271 -4.18 19.42 15.23
C PRO A 271 -3.13 18.36 14.82
N GLY A 272 -2.72 18.28 13.55
CA GLY A 272 -1.80 17.26 13.03
C GLY A 272 -0.35 17.32 13.53
N PRO A 273 0.43 16.24 13.31
CA PRO A 273 1.79 16.12 13.84
C PRO A 273 2.75 17.10 13.16
N SER A 274 3.48 17.86 13.97
CA SER A 274 4.56 18.71 13.46
C SER A 274 5.78 17.87 13.06
N ALA A 275 6.44 18.22 11.96
CA ALA A 275 7.75 17.65 11.63
C ALA A 275 8.77 18.08 12.71
N ASN A 276 9.22 17.14 13.53
CA ASN A 276 10.31 17.36 14.48
C ASN A 276 11.66 17.46 13.74
N GLU A 277 12.75 17.74 14.46
CA GLU A 277 14.08 17.87 13.83
C GLU A 277 14.56 16.59 13.13
N GLU A 278 14.19 15.41 13.63
CA GLU A 278 14.51 14.13 12.99
C GLU A 278 13.81 13.98 11.64
N VAL A 279 12.52 14.33 11.57
CA VAL A 279 11.74 14.35 10.33
C VAL A 279 12.30 15.37 9.35
N LYS A 280 12.64 16.58 9.81
CA LYS A 280 13.24 17.61 8.94
C LYS A 280 14.58 17.16 8.37
N LEU A 281 15.41 16.49 9.19
CA LEU A 281 16.67 15.92 8.75
C LEU A 281 16.44 14.80 7.73
N LEU A 282 15.50 13.88 8.00
CA LEU A 282 15.13 12.80 7.09
C LEU A 282 14.70 13.37 5.72
N LEU A 283 13.78 14.33 5.70
CA LEU A 283 13.34 14.99 4.46
C LEU A 283 14.49 15.70 3.73
N THR A 284 15.47 16.21 4.46
CA THR A 284 16.67 16.83 3.88
C THR A 284 17.59 15.77 3.26
N VAL A 285 17.82 14.65 3.94
CA VAL A 285 18.62 13.53 3.41
C VAL A 285 17.97 12.96 2.15
N ILE A 286 16.64 12.77 2.18
CA ILE A 286 15.85 12.34 1.04
C ILE A 286 16.01 13.33 -0.13
N ASP A 287 15.84 14.65 0.09
CA ASP A 287 16.02 15.66 -0.97
C ASP A 287 17.42 15.65 -1.61
N LEU A 288 18.47 15.28 -0.87
CA LEU A 288 19.83 15.17 -1.40
C LEU A 288 20.00 14.00 -2.39
N LEU A 289 19.15 12.99 -2.34
CA LEU A 289 19.20 11.84 -3.25
C LEU A 289 19.09 12.26 -4.73
N ARG A 290 18.41 13.38 -5.03
CA ARG A 290 18.24 13.87 -6.41
C ARG A 290 19.53 14.39 -7.06
N LYS A 291 20.63 14.58 -6.31
CA LYS A 291 21.94 15.06 -6.82
C LYS A 291 21.82 16.29 -7.74
N ALA A 292 21.04 17.28 -7.32
CA ALA A 292 20.74 18.53 -8.05
C ALA A 292 19.88 18.39 -9.33
N ASN A 293 19.41 17.19 -9.67
CA ASN A 293 18.42 17.02 -10.74
C ASN A 293 17.11 17.76 -10.38
N VAL A 294 16.53 18.46 -11.37
CA VAL A 294 15.28 19.22 -11.20
C VAL A 294 14.13 18.45 -11.84
N TYR A 295 13.39 17.73 -10.99
CA TYR A 295 12.22 16.96 -11.40
C TYR A 295 10.97 17.85 -11.48
N VAL A 296 10.10 17.54 -12.44
CA VAL A 296 8.90 18.33 -12.74
C VAL A 296 7.70 17.39 -12.91
N GLN A 297 6.59 17.72 -12.25
CA GLN A 297 5.32 17.03 -12.47
C GLN A 297 4.71 17.42 -13.84
N PRO A 298 4.20 16.48 -14.64
CA PRO A 298 3.39 16.80 -15.80
C PRO A 298 2.00 17.31 -15.37
N SER A 299 1.42 18.20 -16.17
CA SER A 299 0.06 18.72 -16.04
C SER A 299 -0.29 19.37 -14.68
N ALA A 300 -1.22 20.32 -14.71
CA ALA A 300 -1.72 20.92 -13.47
C ALA A 300 -2.47 19.86 -12.63
N PRO A 301 -2.24 19.77 -11.31
CA PRO A 301 -2.92 18.80 -10.48
C PRO A 301 -4.39 19.19 -10.27
N SER A 302 -5.25 18.18 -10.21
CA SER A 302 -6.56 18.24 -9.57
C SER A 302 -6.39 17.92 -8.09
N THR A 303 -6.63 18.89 -7.21
CA THR A 303 -6.52 18.67 -5.76
C THR A 303 -7.82 18.09 -5.21
N VAL A 304 -7.80 16.81 -4.83
CA VAL A 304 -8.96 16.10 -4.27
C VAL A 304 -9.24 16.46 -2.81
N ASN A 305 -8.25 17.01 -2.12
CA ASN A 305 -8.40 17.49 -0.76
C ASN A 305 -7.66 18.81 -0.53
N ALA A 306 -8.42 19.88 -0.28
CA ALA A 306 -7.89 21.18 0.12
C ALA A 306 -7.94 21.40 1.65
N ASN A 307 -8.76 20.62 2.38
CA ASN A 307 -9.00 20.81 3.81
C ASN A 307 -8.35 19.70 4.62
N TYR A 308 -7.62 20.05 5.69
CA TYR A 308 -6.87 19.04 6.45
C TYR A 308 -7.79 18.03 7.16
N SER A 309 -7.48 16.74 7.00
CA SER A 309 -8.06 15.63 7.77
C SER A 309 -6.95 14.91 8.52
N MET A 310 -7.24 14.44 9.73
CA MET A 310 -6.24 13.82 10.61
C MET A 310 -6.39 12.29 10.62
N TYR A 311 -5.28 11.57 10.72
CA TYR A 311 -5.24 10.11 10.80
C TYR A 311 -5.93 9.56 12.06
N ASP A 312 -5.55 10.07 13.23
CA ASP A 312 -6.16 9.70 14.52
C ASP A 312 -6.13 10.90 15.47
N LYS A 313 -7.27 11.13 16.13
CA LYS A 313 -7.48 12.25 17.08
C LYS A 313 -6.73 12.05 18.40
N GLU A 314 -6.32 10.82 18.70
CA GLU A 314 -5.55 10.45 19.89
C GLU A 314 -4.03 10.52 19.68
N LEU A 315 -3.55 10.81 18.47
CA LEU A 315 -2.12 11.05 18.21
C LEU A 315 -1.67 12.27 19.02
N VAL A 316 -0.78 12.05 20.00
CA VAL A 316 -0.29 13.10 20.89
C VAL A 316 0.96 13.74 20.28
N ASN A 317 0.81 14.25 19.05
CA ASN A 317 1.60 15.33 18.47
C ASN A 317 3.07 15.44 18.92
N LYS A 318 4.01 14.67 18.33
CA LYS A 318 5.36 15.13 17.89
C LYS A 318 6.37 14.02 17.56
N THR A 319 6.03 12.73 17.66
CA THR A 319 7.02 11.67 17.35
C THR A 319 7.25 11.55 15.86
N THR A 320 8.39 10.96 15.49
CA THR A 320 8.69 10.64 14.08
C THR A 320 7.68 9.60 13.56
N SER A 321 7.24 8.67 14.42
CA SER A 321 6.20 7.68 14.13
C SER A 321 4.87 8.33 13.77
N ASP A 322 4.41 9.33 14.54
CA ASP A 322 3.18 10.08 14.25
C ASP A 322 3.21 10.71 12.85
N PHE A 323 4.30 11.40 12.53
CA PHE A 323 4.42 12.11 11.27
C PHE A 323 4.39 11.14 10.09
N LEU A 324 5.11 10.03 10.17
CA LEU A 324 5.12 9.01 9.12
C LEU A 324 3.79 8.26 9.01
N GLY A 325 3.12 8.00 10.15
CA GLY A 325 1.76 7.46 10.17
C GLY A 325 0.77 8.39 9.48
N GLN A 326 0.89 9.71 9.71
CA GLN A 326 0.09 10.71 9.04
C GLN A 326 0.37 10.78 7.54
N VAL A 327 1.64 10.66 7.11
CA VAL A 327 2.01 10.54 5.69
C VAL A 327 1.34 9.31 5.07
N ALA A 328 1.45 8.15 5.71
CA ALA A 328 0.83 6.91 5.23
C ALA A 328 -0.70 7.04 5.09
N PHE A 329 -1.37 7.68 6.06
CA PHE A 329 -2.80 7.94 5.97
C PHE A 329 -3.17 8.85 4.80
N GLN A 330 -2.48 9.99 4.63
CA GLN A 330 -2.80 10.92 3.53
C GLN A 330 -2.54 10.30 2.16
N HIS A 331 -1.61 9.34 2.09
CA HIS A 331 -1.21 8.63 0.90
C HIS A 331 -2.05 7.37 0.61
N ALA A 332 -2.89 6.88 1.54
CA ALA A 332 -3.53 5.58 1.36
C ALA A 332 -4.57 5.55 0.22
N ASN A 333 -4.68 4.41 -0.47
CA ASN A 333 -5.74 4.16 -1.48
C ASN A 333 -7.14 4.45 -0.92
N SER A 334 -7.42 4.01 0.30
CA SER A 334 -8.70 4.22 0.98
C SER A 334 -9.00 5.70 1.21
N THR A 335 -7.98 6.51 1.51
CA THR A 335 -8.09 7.96 1.68
C THR A 335 -8.45 8.63 0.36
N TYR A 336 -7.74 8.33 -0.73
CA TYR A 336 -8.08 8.86 -2.06
C TYR A 336 -9.47 8.45 -2.54
N LEU A 337 -9.87 7.19 -2.34
CA LEU A 337 -11.23 6.72 -2.65
C LEU A 337 -12.27 7.53 -1.88
N THR A 338 -12.07 7.71 -0.57
CA THR A 338 -12.98 8.49 0.29
C THR A 338 -13.07 9.95 -0.16
N LEU A 339 -11.94 10.59 -0.47
CA LEU A 339 -11.89 11.99 -0.92
C LEU A 339 -12.61 12.20 -2.27
N LEU A 340 -12.55 11.20 -3.15
CA LEU A 340 -13.29 11.20 -4.42
C LEU A 340 -14.77 10.80 -4.26
N GLY A 341 -15.21 10.45 -3.06
CA GLY A 341 -16.55 9.91 -2.80
C GLY A 341 -16.80 8.54 -3.46
N ALA A 342 -15.74 7.79 -3.73
CA ALA A 342 -15.82 6.42 -4.24
C ALA A 342 -15.92 5.42 -3.07
N PRO A 343 -16.63 4.29 -3.24
CA PRO A 343 -16.60 3.19 -2.27
C PRO A 343 -15.17 2.68 -2.04
N VAL A 344 -14.84 2.40 -0.78
CA VAL A 344 -13.53 1.85 -0.42
C VAL A 344 -13.45 0.40 -0.88
N VAL A 345 -12.37 0.06 -1.59
CA VAL A 345 -12.07 -1.31 -2.01
C VAL A 345 -11.62 -2.10 -0.78
N SER A 346 -12.19 -3.29 -0.57
CA SER A 346 -11.79 -4.15 0.54
C SER A 346 -10.29 -4.45 0.47
N ALA A 347 -9.58 -4.22 1.58
CA ALA A 347 -8.20 -4.67 1.71
C ALA A 347 -8.14 -6.19 1.94
N GLY A 348 -6.91 -6.73 1.90
CA GLY A 348 -6.62 -8.09 2.34
C GLY A 348 -6.97 -8.34 3.81
N PRO A 349 -6.78 -9.58 4.30
CA PRO A 349 -7.08 -9.93 5.68
C PRO A 349 -6.23 -9.10 6.65
N VAL A 350 -6.67 -8.95 7.89
CA VAL A 350 -5.88 -8.30 8.95
C VAL A 350 -5.84 -9.24 10.14
N VAL A 351 -4.64 -9.50 10.65
CA VAL A 351 -4.45 -10.12 11.97
C VAL A 351 -4.30 -8.99 12.98
N THR A 352 -5.05 -9.03 14.07
CA THR A 352 -4.93 -8.06 15.17
C THR A 352 -4.28 -8.66 16.40
N ALA A 353 -4.50 -9.94 16.68
CA ALA A 353 -3.88 -10.63 17.80
C ALA A 353 -3.84 -12.16 17.63
N VAL A 354 -2.85 -12.81 18.24
CA VAL A 354 -2.75 -14.26 18.42
C VAL A 354 -2.76 -14.58 19.91
N GLN A 355 -3.57 -15.55 20.34
CA GLN A 355 -3.68 -15.94 21.76
C GLN A 355 -3.76 -17.47 21.94
N PRO A 356 -2.92 -18.09 22.78
CA PRO A 356 -1.78 -17.49 23.50
C PRO A 356 -0.68 -17.04 22.53
N THR A 357 0.15 -16.06 22.93
CA THR A 357 1.28 -15.55 22.13
C THR A 357 2.55 -16.42 22.24
N ALA A 358 2.49 -17.54 22.98
CA ALA A 358 3.62 -18.45 23.16
C ALA A 358 3.15 -19.88 23.45
N GLY A 359 3.97 -20.86 23.06
CA GLY A 359 3.71 -22.28 23.28
C GLY A 359 4.68 -23.17 22.50
N LYS A 360 4.50 -24.49 22.59
CA LYS A 360 5.22 -25.47 21.75
C LYS A 360 4.42 -25.79 20.49
N GLY A 361 5.02 -26.51 19.54
CA GLY A 361 4.26 -27.16 18.46
C GLY A 361 3.09 -28.00 19.02
N GLY A 362 1.94 -27.91 18.36
CA GLY A 362 0.67 -28.49 18.81
C GLY A 362 -0.15 -27.59 19.74
N THR A 363 0.30 -26.38 20.07
CA THR A 363 -0.50 -25.43 20.88
C THR A 363 -1.67 -24.89 20.06
N GLN A 364 -2.89 -25.01 20.59
CA GLN A 364 -4.05 -24.36 20.00
C GLN A 364 -3.99 -22.84 20.25
N VAL A 365 -4.14 -22.06 19.19
CA VAL A 365 -4.19 -20.60 19.22
C VAL A 365 -5.44 -20.06 18.55
N ILE A 366 -5.88 -18.91 19.03
CA ILE A 366 -6.95 -18.10 18.46
C ILE A 366 -6.31 -16.90 17.77
N ILE A 367 -6.53 -16.78 16.48
CA ILE A 367 -6.09 -15.67 15.64
C ILE A 367 -7.30 -14.76 15.44
N ASN A 368 -7.24 -13.56 16.01
CA ASN A 368 -8.27 -12.54 15.89
C ASN A 368 -7.91 -11.55 14.79
N GLY A 369 -8.92 -11.02 14.11
CA GLY A 369 -8.69 -10.13 12.99
C GLY A 369 -9.95 -9.76 12.21
N SER A 370 -9.80 -9.59 10.91
CA SER A 370 -10.89 -9.34 9.97
C SER A 370 -10.54 -9.79 8.55
N GLY A 371 -11.55 -10.03 7.72
CA GLY A 371 -11.34 -10.39 6.32
C GLY A 371 -10.90 -11.84 6.12
N PHE A 372 -11.16 -12.70 7.11
CA PHE A 372 -10.93 -14.14 7.01
C PHE A 372 -12.07 -14.78 6.20
N GLY A 373 -11.72 -15.78 5.39
CA GLY A 373 -12.66 -16.48 4.51
C GLY A 373 -12.25 -17.92 4.27
N GLY A 374 -13.07 -18.68 3.54
CA GLY A 374 -12.80 -20.09 3.24
C GLY A 374 -11.53 -20.35 2.41
N ASP A 375 -10.97 -19.30 1.79
CA ASP A 375 -9.71 -19.31 1.06
C ASP A 375 -8.49 -18.88 1.91
N SER A 376 -8.68 -18.74 3.23
CA SER A 376 -7.59 -18.37 4.14
C SER A 376 -6.50 -19.44 4.17
N VAL A 377 -5.25 -18.99 4.19
CA VAL A 377 -4.05 -19.78 4.47
C VAL A 377 -3.34 -19.14 5.66
N VAL A 378 -2.94 -19.94 6.64
CA VAL A 378 -2.28 -19.48 7.86
C VAL A 378 -0.82 -19.92 7.88
N ASP A 379 0.09 -18.98 8.12
CA ASP A 379 1.54 -19.22 8.26
C ASP A 379 2.03 -18.77 9.63
N PHE A 380 2.92 -19.55 10.22
CA PHE A 380 3.72 -19.22 11.40
C PHE A 380 5.15 -18.96 10.95
N GLY A 381 5.46 -17.71 10.62
CA GLY A 381 6.70 -17.36 9.95
C GLY A 381 6.79 -18.05 8.59
N PRO A 382 7.85 -18.84 8.30
CA PRO A 382 7.97 -19.59 7.05
C PRO A 382 7.29 -20.98 7.08
N ILE A 383 6.51 -21.29 8.14
CA ILE A 383 5.96 -22.63 8.37
C ILE A 383 4.44 -22.60 8.14
N PRO A 384 3.92 -23.34 7.14
CA PRO A 384 2.49 -23.39 6.91
C PRO A 384 1.77 -24.12 8.06
N CYS A 385 0.65 -23.57 8.51
CA CYS A 385 -0.22 -24.20 9.49
C CYS A 385 -1.21 -25.14 8.78
N ALA A 386 -1.03 -26.44 8.95
CA ALA A 386 -1.85 -27.46 8.29
C ALA A 386 -3.20 -27.70 8.98
N ASP A 387 -3.32 -27.36 10.27
CA ASP A 387 -4.50 -27.63 11.10
C ASP A 387 -5.07 -26.32 11.63
N PHE A 388 -6.08 -25.79 10.92
CA PHE A 388 -6.84 -24.62 11.34
C PHE A 388 -8.27 -24.66 10.81
N HIS A 389 -9.13 -23.88 11.44
CA HIS A 389 -10.52 -23.68 11.08
C HIS A 389 -10.87 -22.19 11.14
N VAL A 390 -11.53 -21.69 10.09
CA VAL A 390 -12.03 -20.31 10.05
C VAL A 390 -13.39 -20.28 10.74
N ASP A 391 -13.43 -19.81 11.99
CA ASP A 391 -14.64 -19.76 12.80
C ASP A 391 -15.61 -18.66 12.31
N SER A 392 -15.05 -17.53 11.86
CA SER A 392 -15.80 -16.39 11.32
C SER A 392 -14.89 -15.47 10.49
N ASP A 393 -15.47 -14.40 9.93
CA ASP A 393 -14.72 -13.33 9.25
C ASP A 393 -13.72 -12.60 10.17
N ARG A 394 -13.78 -12.83 11.48
CA ARG A 394 -12.96 -12.17 12.51
C ARG A 394 -12.13 -13.11 13.38
N GLN A 395 -12.26 -14.43 13.23
CA GLN A 395 -11.56 -15.39 14.08
C GLN A 395 -11.20 -16.67 13.34
N ILE A 396 -9.98 -17.15 13.58
CA ILE A 396 -9.47 -18.46 13.16
C ILE A 396 -8.96 -19.19 14.39
N THR A 397 -9.36 -20.46 14.55
CA THR A 397 -8.75 -21.39 15.49
C THR A 397 -7.69 -22.20 14.75
N ALA A 398 -6.44 -22.18 15.21
CA ALA A 398 -5.32 -22.84 14.56
C ALA A 398 -4.49 -23.66 15.56
N VAL A 399 -3.81 -24.69 15.09
CA VAL A 399 -2.82 -25.44 15.87
C VAL A 399 -1.43 -25.06 15.38
N ALA A 400 -0.62 -24.48 16.27
CA ALA A 400 0.72 -24.05 15.94
C ALA A 400 1.56 -25.24 15.42
N PRO A 401 2.16 -25.17 14.22
CA PRO A 401 3.04 -26.23 13.72
C PRO A 401 4.32 -26.30 14.57
N ASP A 402 5.12 -27.35 14.42
CA ASP A 402 6.45 -27.40 15.04
C ASP A 402 7.33 -26.26 14.47
N GLY A 403 8.00 -25.53 15.35
CA GLY A 403 8.80 -24.36 14.99
C GLY A 403 9.72 -23.94 16.12
N THR A 404 10.53 -22.89 15.88
CA THR A 404 11.45 -22.34 16.88
C THR A 404 11.48 -20.81 16.78
N GLY A 405 11.85 -20.15 17.89
CA GLY A 405 11.99 -18.70 17.94
C GLY A 405 10.67 -17.93 17.90
N LEU A 406 10.78 -16.63 17.61
CA LEU A 406 9.66 -15.71 17.49
C LEU A 406 9.27 -15.58 16.01
N VAL A 407 8.02 -15.88 15.68
CA VAL A 407 7.51 -15.83 14.32
C VAL A 407 6.28 -14.93 14.21
N GLY A 408 6.12 -14.27 13.06
CA GLY A 408 4.86 -13.60 12.74
C GLY A 408 3.82 -14.60 12.25
N VAL A 409 2.63 -14.57 12.83
CA VAL A 409 1.46 -15.31 12.34
C VAL A 409 0.73 -14.46 11.33
N ARG A 410 0.61 -14.98 10.11
CA ARG A 410 0.08 -14.24 8.97
C ARG A 410 -1.03 -15.07 8.33
N VAL A 411 -2.12 -14.39 8.00
CA VAL A 411 -3.23 -14.95 7.21
C VAL A 411 -3.14 -14.40 5.79
N THR A 412 -3.31 -15.26 4.79
CA THR A 412 -3.39 -14.91 3.37
C THR A 412 -4.74 -15.32 2.79
N THR A 413 -5.39 -14.44 2.03
CA THR A 413 -6.56 -14.74 1.19
C THR A 413 -6.29 -14.30 -0.25
N MET A 414 -7.28 -14.44 -1.14
CA MET A 414 -7.21 -13.92 -2.51
C MET A 414 -7.05 -12.40 -2.58
N LEU A 415 -7.44 -11.68 -1.54
CA LEU A 415 -7.29 -10.22 -1.44
C LEU A 415 -5.96 -9.78 -0.84
N GLY A 416 -5.11 -10.72 -0.44
CA GLY A 416 -3.75 -10.44 -0.01
C GLY A 416 -3.32 -11.15 1.27
N THR A 417 -2.16 -10.77 1.78
CA THR A 417 -1.59 -11.25 3.05
C THR A 417 -1.67 -10.16 4.09
N SER A 418 -2.16 -10.51 5.28
CA SER A 418 -2.30 -9.60 6.40
C SER A 418 -1.00 -8.92 6.79
N PRO A 419 -0.97 -7.65 7.22
CA PRO A 419 0.24 -6.99 7.70
C PRO A 419 0.86 -7.67 8.92
N ALA A 420 2.14 -7.37 9.20
CA ALA A 420 2.87 -7.98 10.29
C ALA A 420 2.63 -7.06 11.47
N VAL A 421 1.98 -7.58 12.50
CA VAL A 421 1.68 -6.80 13.69
C VAL A 421 2.31 -7.44 14.91
N PRO A 422 2.75 -6.65 15.90
CA PRO A 422 3.42 -7.16 17.10
C PRO A 422 2.60 -8.19 17.88
N LEU A 423 1.29 -7.92 18.04
CA LEU A 423 0.36 -8.83 18.71
C LEU A 423 -0.03 -10.05 17.85
N GLY A 424 0.35 -10.06 16.58
CA GLY A 424 0.18 -11.19 15.66
C GLY A 424 1.39 -12.12 15.65
N GLN A 425 2.28 -12.06 16.65
CA GLN A 425 3.45 -12.91 16.74
C GLN A 425 3.24 -14.08 17.72
N PHE A 426 3.93 -15.18 17.48
CA PHE A 426 3.93 -16.38 18.32
C PHE A 426 5.37 -16.80 18.66
N ALA A 427 5.64 -17.10 19.93
CA ALA A 427 6.94 -17.55 20.41
C ALA A 427 6.96 -19.04 20.73
N TYR A 428 7.89 -19.78 20.11
CA TYR A 428 8.09 -21.21 20.35
C TYR A 428 8.96 -21.50 21.58
N ASP A 429 8.68 -22.61 22.28
CA ASP A 429 9.54 -23.24 23.29
C ASP A 429 10.02 -22.32 24.43
N ASN A 430 9.10 -21.51 24.98
CA ASN A 430 9.37 -20.49 26.00
C ASN A 430 10.35 -19.39 25.55
N GLY A 431 10.50 -19.16 24.24
CA GLY A 431 11.11 -17.94 23.72
C GLY A 431 10.43 -16.69 24.31
N PRO A 432 11.12 -15.53 24.34
CA PRO A 432 10.53 -14.31 24.88
C PRO A 432 9.26 -13.99 24.10
N ALA A 433 8.13 -13.93 24.81
CA ALA A 433 6.86 -13.52 24.22
C ALA A 433 7.01 -12.11 23.60
N PRO A 434 6.22 -11.79 22.56
CA PRO A 434 6.22 -10.46 21.97
C PRO A 434 6.02 -9.39 23.04
N VAL A 435 7.00 -8.49 23.17
CA VAL A 435 6.91 -7.36 24.11
C VAL A 435 6.16 -6.26 23.40
N VAL A 436 5.01 -5.86 23.94
CA VAL A 436 4.16 -4.80 23.36
C VAL A 436 3.75 -3.86 24.47
N VAL A 437 3.81 -2.55 24.21
CA VAL A 437 3.22 -1.53 25.06
C VAL A 437 1.89 -1.12 24.43
N SER A 438 0.81 -1.20 25.20
CA SER A 438 -0.54 -0.84 24.76
C SER A 438 -1.09 0.39 25.47
N ALA A 439 -0.47 0.83 26.56
CA ALA A 439 -0.78 2.11 27.21
C ALA A 439 0.34 2.56 28.16
N VAL A 440 0.48 3.87 28.33
CA VAL A 440 1.25 4.52 29.42
C VAL A 440 0.31 5.45 30.20
N ALA A 441 0.28 5.36 31.52
CA ALA A 441 -0.58 6.17 32.37
C ALA A 441 0.13 6.67 33.64
N PRO A 442 0.14 7.98 33.94
CA PRO A 442 -0.34 9.07 33.09
C PRO A 442 0.53 9.23 31.82
N ARG A 443 -0.06 9.75 30.74
CA ARG A 443 0.65 10.08 29.48
C ARG A 443 1.45 11.38 29.54
N SER A 444 1.42 12.09 30.68
CA SER A 444 2.22 13.28 30.88
C SER A 444 2.63 13.48 32.33
N GLY A 445 3.77 14.13 32.55
CA GLY A 445 4.31 14.38 33.88
C GLY A 445 5.73 14.93 33.86
N LYS A 446 6.28 15.18 35.05
CA LYS A 446 7.67 15.63 35.23
C LYS A 446 8.60 14.43 35.41
N ALA A 447 9.90 14.68 35.34
CA ALA A 447 10.86 13.70 35.84
C ALA A 447 10.52 13.32 37.30
N GLY A 448 10.58 12.03 37.62
CA GLY A 448 10.16 11.47 38.91
C GLY A 448 8.68 11.06 38.99
N THR A 449 7.85 11.40 38.00
CA THR A 449 6.47 10.88 37.93
C THR A 449 6.50 9.36 37.80
N GLN A 450 5.69 8.67 38.60
CA GLN A 450 5.48 7.23 38.43
C GLN A 450 4.44 7.00 37.33
N VAL A 451 4.76 6.12 36.38
CA VAL A 451 3.84 5.66 35.34
C VAL A 451 3.55 4.18 35.47
N THR A 452 2.34 3.79 35.11
CA THR A 452 1.94 2.41 34.82
C THR A 452 1.98 2.20 33.31
N ILE A 453 2.68 1.16 32.88
CA ILE A 453 2.81 0.74 31.49
C ILE A 453 2.04 -0.56 31.36
N THR A 454 1.02 -0.58 30.51
CA THR A 454 0.20 -1.77 30.21
C THR A 454 0.64 -2.35 28.87
N GLY A 455 0.58 -3.68 28.74
CA GLY A 455 1.08 -4.34 27.55
C GLY A 455 1.03 -5.87 27.61
N SER A 456 1.94 -6.51 26.88
CA SER A 456 2.14 -7.96 26.87
C SER A 456 3.63 -8.31 26.87
N GLY A 457 3.95 -9.55 27.26
CA GLY A 457 5.31 -10.09 27.18
C GLY A 457 6.27 -9.54 28.24
N PHE A 458 5.77 -8.86 29.28
CA PHE A 458 6.62 -8.36 30.36
C PHE A 458 7.11 -9.52 31.24
N ALA A 459 8.38 -9.48 31.63
CA ALA A 459 8.99 -10.51 32.47
C ALA A 459 10.06 -9.90 33.39
N PRO A 460 10.43 -10.58 34.51
CA PRO A 460 11.48 -10.12 35.39
C PRO A 460 12.77 -9.73 34.63
N GLY A 461 13.35 -8.58 34.99
CA GLY A 461 14.51 -8.02 34.29
C GLY A 461 14.17 -7.08 33.13
N ALA A 462 12.88 -6.80 32.88
CA ALA A 462 12.47 -5.79 31.92
C ALA A 462 13.11 -4.42 32.21
N THR A 463 13.52 -3.72 31.16
CA THR A 463 13.95 -2.32 31.23
C THR A 463 12.97 -1.44 30.48
N VAL A 464 12.76 -0.22 30.98
CA VAL A 464 11.87 0.77 30.36
C VAL A 464 12.73 1.95 29.91
N TRP A 465 12.48 2.43 28.69
CA TRP A 465 13.19 3.54 28.09
C TRP A 465 12.21 4.59 27.61
N PHE A 466 12.50 5.85 27.95
CA PHE A 466 11.83 7.03 27.41
C PHE A 466 12.75 7.60 26.34
N LYS A 467 12.54 7.20 25.08
CA LYS A 467 13.50 7.36 23.98
C LYS A 467 14.89 6.83 24.34
N ASP A 468 15.85 7.72 24.62
CA ASP A 468 17.26 7.40 24.90
C ASP A 468 17.58 7.37 26.40
N LYS A 469 16.59 7.61 27.28
CA LYS A 469 16.78 7.63 28.73
C LYS A 469 16.15 6.43 29.40
N LYS A 470 16.97 5.67 30.10
CA LYS A 470 16.53 4.54 30.92
C LYS A 470 15.77 5.04 32.15
N ALA A 471 14.60 4.45 32.41
CA ALA A 471 13.84 4.68 33.62
C ALA A 471 14.42 3.91 34.81
N ASP A 472 14.33 4.50 36.01
CA ASP A 472 14.75 3.87 37.27
C ASP A 472 14.00 4.51 38.47
N PRO A 473 13.38 3.73 39.37
CA PRO A 473 13.18 2.27 39.34
C PRO A 473 12.16 1.78 38.31
N VAL A 474 12.29 0.51 37.91
CA VAL A 474 11.33 -0.26 37.11
C VAL A 474 10.89 -1.49 37.92
N THR A 475 9.59 -1.70 38.06
CA THR A 475 9.00 -2.86 38.74
C THR A 475 8.01 -3.57 37.81
N VAL A 476 8.26 -4.84 37.52
CA VAL A 476 7.33 -5.69 36.76
C VAL A 476 6.26 -6.21 37.72
N VAL A 477 5.02 -5.78 37.53
CA VAL A 477 3.88 -6.14 38.40
C VAL A 477 3.24 -7.44 37.93
N SER A 478 3.12 -7.62 36.62
CA SER A 478 2.58 -8.83 35.98
C SER A 478 3.13 -8.93 34.54
N PRO A 479 2.84 -10.03 33.81
CA PRO A 479 3.16 -10.11 32.38
C PRO A 479 2.51 -9.05 31.49
N THR A 480 1.60 -8.25 32.04
CA THR A 480 0.84 -7.21 31.33
C THR A 480 0.94 -5.82 31.97
N ALA A 481 1.68 -5.67 33.07
CA ALA A 481 1.82 -4.39 33.77
C ALA A 481 3.24 -4.17 34.34
N ILE A 482 3.79 -2.99 34.09
CA ILE A 482 5.04 -2.48 34.67
C ILE A 482 4.74 -1.14 35.35
N THR A 483 5.37 -0.86 36.49
CA THR A 483 5.51 0.51 37.00
C THR A 483 6.93 1.01 36.77
N ALA A 484 7.09 2.25 36.33
CA ALA A 484 8.38 2.87 36.05
C ALA A 484 8.40 4.33 36.50
N THR A 485 9.57 4.83 36.86
CA THR A 485 9.75 6.25 37.20
C THR A 485 10.33 7.00 36.03
N VAL A 486 9.67 8.08 35.63
CA VAL A 486 10.04 8.92 34.48
C VAL A 486 11.44 9.52 34.72
N PRO A 487 12.42 9.27 33.84
CA PRO A 487 13.78 9.76 34.02
C PRO A 487 13.91 11.27 33.76
N SER A 488 15.02 11.87 34.20
CA SER A 488 15.35 13.24 33.79
C SER A 488 15.90 13.28 32.37
N ARG A 489 15.46 14.27 31.57
CA ARG A 489 15.97 14.49 30.21
C ARG A 489 15.92 15.96 29.79
N LEU A 490 16.60 16.28 28.70
CA LEU A 490 16.52 17.60 28.08
C LEU A 490 15.12 17.82 27.45
N PRO A 491 14.63 19.06 27.41
CA PRO A 491 13.23 19.40 27.07
C PRO A 491 12.89 19.30 25.58
N ASP A 492 13.69 18.66 24.73
CA ASP A 492 13.40 18.56 23.30
C ASP A 492 13.79 17.17 22.75
N PRO A 493 12.86 16.39 22.15
CA PRO A 493 11.41 16.65 22.00
C PRO A 493 10.64 16.42 23.31
N ASN A 494 9.64 17.24 23.65
CA ASN A 494 8.86 17.04 24.90
C ASN A 494 8.02 15.76 24.95
N THR A 495 7.61 15.22 23.79
CA THR A 495 6.92 13.92 23.69
C THR A 495 7.90 12.88 23.17
N VAL A 496 7.90 11.69 23.78
CA VAL A 496 8.77 10.57 23.41
C VAL A 496 8.02 9.25 23.46
N ASP A 497 8.44 8.31 22.62
CA ASP A 497 8.02 6.91 22.71
C ASP A 497 8.59 6.25 23.97
N VAL A 498 7.77 5.40 24.61
CA VAL A 498 8.16 4.58 25.76
C VAL A 498 8.29 3.13 25.30
N THR A 499 9.51 2.60 25.32
CA THR A 499 9.75 1.21 24.94
C THR A 499 10.07 0.35 26.16
N VAL A 500 9.66 -0.91 26.08
CA VAL A 500 10.00 -1.95 27.06
C VAL A 500 10.89 -2.97 26.39
N THR A 501 12.03 -3.29 27.02
CA THR A 501 12.94 -4.34 26.57
C THR A 501 12.98 -5.48 27.58
N VAL A 502 12.75 -6.70 27.11
CA VAL A 502 12.87 -7.95 27.86
C VAL A 502 13.89 -8.85 27.17
N GLY A 503 15.06 -9.02 27.78
CA GLY A 503 16.19 -9.72 27.15
C GLY A 503 16.63 -9.01 25.87
N VAL A 504 16.40 -9.65 24.72
CA VAL A 504 16.72 -9.10 23.38
C VAL A 504 15.51 -8.50 22.66
N ALA A 505 14.30 -8.70 23.18
CA ALA A 505 13.07 -8.22 22.55
C ALA A 505 12.73 -6.81 23.07
N THR A 506 12.52 -5.85 22.17
CA THR A 506 12.08 -4.49 22.49
C THR A 506 10.73 -4.21 21.84
N SER A 507 9.83 -3.56 22.57
CA SER A 507 8.53 -3.18 22.02
C SER A 507 8.69 -2.21 20.85
N PRO A 508 7.85 -2.32 19.81
CA PRO A 508 7.73 -1.29 18.79
C PRO A 508 7.19 0.00 19.42
N THR A 509 7.34 1.10 18.68
CA THR A 509 6.81 2.42 19.04
C THR A 509 5.47 2.67 18.34
N GLY A 510 4.57 3.39 19.00
CA GLY A 510 3.31 3.81 18.43
C GLY A 510 2.51 4.71 19.37
N PRO A 511 1.36 5.24 18.93
CA PRO A 511 0.67 6.30 19.68
C PRO A 511 0.36 5.91 21.13
N ALA A 512 0.05 4.63 21.36
CA ALA A 512 -0.26 4.03 22.65
C ALA A 512 0.87 4.16 23.71
N ASP A 513 2.13 4.27 23.29
CA ASP A 513 3.30 4.26 24.16
C ASP A 513 3.95 5.63 24.36
N GLU A 514 3.28 6.71 23.95
CA GLU A 514 3.84 8.05 24.07
C GLU A 514 3.71 8.65 25.48
N PHE A 515 4.75 9.37 25.90
CA PHE A 515 4.77 10.16 27.13
C PHE A 515 5.25 11.60 26.88
N THR A 516 4.51 12.58 27.42
CA THR A 516 4.82 14.01 27.34
C THR A 516 5.42 14.55 28.64
N TYR A 517 6.63 15.09 28.55
CA TYR A 517 7.29 15.81 29.64
C TYR A 517 6.63 17.18 29.84
N ALA A 518 6.06 17.39 31.03
CA ALA A 518 5.32 18.58 31.40
C ALA A 518 6.05 19.41 32.45
N GLY A 519 6.96 20.27 32.01
CA GLY A 519 7.59 21.31 32.84
C GLY A 519 9.09 21.15 33.01
#